data_AF-A0A956EPJ6-F1
#
_entry.id   AF-A0A956EPJ6-F1
#
_cell.length_a   1.000
_cell.length_b   1.000
_cell.length_c   1.000
_cell.angle_alpha   90.00
_cell.angle_beta   90.00
_cell.angle_gamma   90.00
#
_symmetry.space_group_name_H-M   'P 1'
#
loop_
_entity.id
_entity.type
_entity.pdbx_description
1 polymer ?
#
loop_
_entity_poly.entity_id
_entity_poly.type
_entity_poly.pdbx_seq_one_letter_code
_entity_poly.pdbx_strand_id
1 'polypeptide(L)'
;MSTVLRAKCAHCDYQSELFPPAYLALWLDEAPSELETTLAGAVLNVPNAGVEFEKVQHAHLVPLPHPSEQGTLERYGYTHERASREGRLVRVERMKCMACGTFFERKQLYFLPGGCEPSLASGPLVGLISWFLGAPIWAAVVGGVLTFLLVITLVEWMTKRRNAGLFPERAAELAGDVDCPKCQSANIAPVDNRVAVPCPKCREATLAIETVGIS
;
A
#
# COMPACT_ATOMS: atom_id res chain seq x y z
N MET A 1 -11.18 4.80 -0.24
CA MET A 1 -10.95 5.97 -1.10
C MET A 1 -9.47 6.07 -1.35
N SER A 2 -9.04 5.94 -2.59
CA SER A 2 -7.65 6.10 -3.04
C SER A 2 -7.49 7.51 -3.60
N THR A 3 -6.51 8.26 -3.11
CA THR A 3 -6.16 9.57 -3.71
C THR A 3 -5.39 9.35 -5.00
N VAL A 4 -5.75 10.07 -6.07
CA VAL A 4 -5.00 10.05 -7.32
C VAL A 4 -4.08 11.27 -7.37
N LEU A 5 -2.79 11.03 -7.60
CA LEU A 5 -1.75 12.03 -7.59
C LEU A 5 -1.20 12.28 -9.00
N ARG A 6 -0.69 13.49 -9.23
CA ARG A 6 0.11 13.87 -10.40
C ARG A 6 1.32 14.66 -9.93
N ALA A 7 2.50 14.29 -10.40
CA ALA A 7 3.72 15.07 -10.17
C ALA A 7 3.92 16.03 -11.34
N LYS A 8 4.14 17.31 -11.04
CA LYS A 8 4.40 18.36 -12.02
C LYS A 8 5.67 19.12 -11.64
N CYS A 9 6.51 19.38 -12.63
CA CYS A 9 7.66 20.26 -12.44
C CYS A 9 7.23 21.72 -12.60
N ALA A 10 7.70 22.61 -11.71
CA ALA A 10 7.43 24.04 -11.84
C ALA A 10 8.33 24.71 -12.90
N HIS A 11 9.46 24.10 -13.25
CA HIS A 11 10.46 24.71 -14.14
C HIS A 11 10.44 24.19 -15.58
N CYS A 12 10.07 22.92 -15.79
CA CYS A 12 9.94 22.33 -17.11
C CYS A 12 8.53 21.77 -17.36
N ASP A 13 8.27 21.37 -18.59
CA ASP A 13 7.02 20.76 -19.07
C ASP A 13 6.76 19.34 -18.53
N TYR A 14 7.60 18.83 -17.62
CA TYR A 14 7.44 17.48 -17.08
C TYR A 14 6.16 17.35 -16.25
N GLN A 15 5.33 16.39 -16.64
CA GLN A 15 4.18 15.91 -15.88
C GLN A 15 4.21 14.38 -15.87
N SER A 16 4.03 13.79 -14.69
CA SER A 16 3.85 12.34 -14.59
C SER A 16 2.45 11.96 -15.06
N GLU A 17 2.29 10.67 -15.36
CA GLU A 17 0.97 10.06 -15.41
C GLU A 17 0.25 10.16 -14.06
N LEU A 18 -1.06 9.94 -14.08
CA LEU A 18 -1.86 9.84 -12.86
C LEU A 18 -1.55 8.52 -12.17
N PHE A 19 -1.32 8.54 -10.86
CA PHE A 19 -1.05 7.33 -10.10
C PHE A 19 -1.61 7.42 -8.68
N PRO A 20 -2.10 6.30 -8.11
CA PRO A 20 -2.34 6.21 -6.68
C PRO A 20 -1.01 6.07 -5.92
N PRO A 21 -0.89 6.61 -4.69
CA PRO A 21 0.31 6.41 -3.86
C PRO A 21 0.46 4.96 -3.42
N ALA A 22 -0.65 4.25 -3.22
CA ALA A 22 -0.69 2.81 -2.97
C ALA A 22 -2.03 2.22 -3.40
N TYR A 23 -2.02 0.95 -3.78
CA TYR A 23 -3.23 0.16 -4.08
C TYR A 23 -3.04 -1.30 -3.65
N LEU A 24 -4.14 -2.05 -3.60
CA LEU A 24 -4.10 -3.50 -3.42
C LEU A 24 -4.25 -4.20 -4.76
N ALA A 25 -3.59 -5.34 -4.91
CA ALA A 25 -3.71 -6.24 -6.04
C ALA A 25 -3.95 -7.66 -5.53
N LEU A 26 -4.67 -8.45 -6.32
CA LEU A 26 -4.84 -9.88 -6.14
C LEU A 26 -3.78 -10.63 -6.96
N TRP A 27 -3.08 -11.55 -6.32
CA TRP A 27 -2.17 -12.50 -6.92
C TRP A 27 -2.91 -13.75 -7.40
N LEU A 28 -2.81 -14.02 -8.70
CA LEU A 28 -3.32 -15.22 -9.35
C LEU A 28 -2.16 -16.15 -9.70
N ASP A 29 -2.32 -17.45 -9.46
CA ASP A 29 -1.26 -18.41 -9.82
C ASP A 29 -1.11 -18.54 -11.35
N GLU A 30 -2.18 -18.28 -12.09
CA GLU A 30 -2.20 -18.23 -13.55
C GLU A 30 -2.52 -16.81 -14.02
N ALA A 31 -1.87 -16.38 -15.11
CA ALA A 31 -2.17 -15.09 -15.71
C ALA A 31 -3.62 -15.07 -16.22
N PRO A 32 -4.39 -13.98 -16.00
CA PRO A 32 -5.74 -13.91 -16.51
C PRO A 32 -5.71 -13.93 -18.04
N SER A 33 -6.57 -14.76 -18.65
CA SER A 33 -6.68 -14.88 -20.12
C SER A 33 -7.11 -13.58 -20.79
N GLU A 34 -7.83 -12.73 -20.06
CA GLU A 34 -8.20 -11.39 -20.46
C GLU A 34 -7.54 -10.40 -19.48
N LEU A 35 -6.48 -9.74 -19.94
CA LEU A 35 -5.98 -8.54 -19.29
C LEU A 35 -7.01 -7.43 -19.52
N GLU A 36 -8.03 -7.37 -18.65
CA GLU A 36 -8.81 -6.14 -18.54
C GLU A 36 -7.82 -5.01 -18.26
N THR A 37 -7.83 -3.99 -19.11
CA THR A 37 -7.06 -2.75 -18.91
C THR A 37 -7.75 -1.92 -17.82
N THR A 38 -7.93 -2.51 -16.65
CA THR A 38 -8.44 -1.85 -15.47
C THR A 38 -7.28 -1.12 -14.83
N LEU A 39 -7.31 0.21 -14.93
CA LEU A 39 -6.39 1.12 -14.26
C LEU A 39 -6.22 0.69 -12.80
N ALA A 40 -4.96 0.59 -12.36
CA ALA A 40 -4.58 0.11 -11.04
C ALA A 40 -5.25 0.90 -9.89
N GLY A 41 -6.46 0.52 -9.48
CA GLY A 41 -7.10 1.14 -8.32
C GLY A 41 -7.87 2.45 -8.59
N ALA A 42 -8.04 2.89 -9.83
CA ALA A 42 -8.76 4.14 -10.13
C ALA A 42 -9.52 4.03 -11.45
N VAL A 43 -10.85 3.90 -11.37
CA VAL A 43 -11.72 4.15 -12.53
C VAL A 43 -11.68 5.66 -12.79
N LEU A 44 -10.65 6.11 -13.47
CA LEU A 44 -10.55 7.48 -13.94
C LEU A 44 -11.54 7.64 -15.08
N ASN A 45 -12.73 8.16 -14.75
CA ASN A 45 -13.68 8.66 -15.73
C ASN A 45 -13.14 9.98 -16.32
N VAL A 46 -11.96 9.91 -16.97
CA VAL A 46 -11.31 11.04 -17.64
C VAL A 46 -11.75 10.98 -19.11
N PRO A 47 -12.58 11.93 -19.59
CA PRO A 47 -13.33 11.73 -20.83
C PRO A 47 -12.54 11.61 -22.13
N ASN A 48 -11.21 11.67 -22.17
CA ASN A 48 -10.44 11.70 -23.42
C ASN A 48 -8.92 11.44 -23.29
N ALA A 49 -8.46 10.73 -22.27
CA ALA A 49 -7.02 10.51 -22.10
C ALA A 49 -6.63 9.11 -22.62
N GLY A 50 -6.18 9.04 -23.88
CA GLY A 50 -5.51 7.88 -24.47
C GLY A 50 -4.15 7.60 -23.83
N VAL A 51 -4.15 7.33 -22.53
CA VAL A 51 -2.95 7.02 -21.76
C VAL A 51 -2.74 5.52 -21.87
N GLU A 52 -1.77 5.10 -22.69
CA GLU A 52 -1.20 3.76 -22.63
C GLU A 52 -0.40 3.65 -21.33
N PHE A 53 -1.08 3.31 -20.24
CA PHE A 53 -0.40 2.99 -18.99
C PHE A 53 0.50 1.80 -19.23
N GLU A 54 1.73 1.90 -18.73
CA GLU A 54 2.72 0.82 -18.74
C GLU A 54 2.04 -0.47 -18.28
N LYS A 55 1.77 -1.39 -19.23
CA LYS A 55 1.16 -2.69 -18.98
C LYS A 55 1.83 -3.25 -17.74
N VAL A 56 1.08 -3.40 -16.65
CA VAL A 56 1.58 -3.96 -15.40
C VAL A 56 2.32 -5.24 -15.77
N GLN A 57 3.65 -5.21 -15.72
CA GLN A 57 4.53 -6.24 -16.31
C GLN A 57 4.50 -7.56 -15.51
N HIS A 58 3.47 -7.75 -14.70
CA HIS A 58 3.30 -8.86 -13.79
C HIS A 58 2.03 -9.57 -14.20
N ALA A 59 2.21 -10.60 -15.03
CA ALA A 59 1.13 -11.38 -15.61
C ALA A 59 0.15 -11.95 -14.54
N HIS A 60 0.57 -12.01 -13.28
CA HIS A 60 -0.17 -12.61 -12.17
C HIS A 60 -0.92 -11.62 -11.26
N LEU A 61 -0.75 -10.31 -11.44
CA LEU A 61 -1.33 -9.31 -10.54
C LEU A 61 -2.55 -8.62 -11.15
N VAL A 62 -3.70 -8.79 -10.51
CA VAL A 62 -4.93 -8.06 -10.85
C VAL A 62 -5.12 -6.91 -9.86
N PRO A 63 -5.03 -5.64 -10.29
CA PRO A 63 -5.26 -4.53 -9.39
C PRO A 63 -6.70 -4.51 -8.88
N LEU A 64 -6.87 -4.17 -7.61
CA LEU A 64 -8.18 -3.94 -7.00
C LEU A 64 -8.51 -2.43 -7.08
N PRO A 65 -9.60 -2.04 -7.80
CA PRO A 65 -10.11 -0.67 -7.86
C PRO A 65 -10.22 0.02 -6.49
N HIS A 66 -10.62 -0.74 -5.48
CA HIS A 66 -10.75 -0.26 -4.11
C HIS A 66 -10.15 -1.28 -3.13
N PRO A 67 -9.59 -0.87 -1.97
CA PRO A 67 -9.10 -1.81 -0.97
C PRO A 67 -10.14 -2.80 -0.43
N SER A 68 -11.43 -2.53 -0.66
CA SER A 68 -12.58 -3.35 -0.28
C SER A 68 -13.38 -3.83 -1.50
N GLU A 69 -12.76 -3.89 -2.69
CA GLU A 69 -13.45 -4.25 -3.93
C GLU A 69 -13.81 -5.74 -3.94
N GLN A 70 -14.99 -6.03 -3.41
CA GLN A 70 -15.52 -7.38 -3.30
C GLN A 70 -15.85 -7.97 -4.67
N GLY A 71 -16.35 -7.16 -5.62
CA GLY A 71 -16.73 -7.62 -6.95
C GLY A 71 -15.56 -8.23 -7.75
N THR A 72 -14.39 -7.59 -7.74
CA THR A 72 -13.18 -8.15 -8.39
C THR A 72 -12.75 -9.44 -7.70
N LEU A 73 -12.72 -9.50 -6.36
CA LEU A 73 -12.32 -10.71 -5.66
C LEU A 73 -13.27 -11.88 -5.94
N GLU A 74 -14.58 -11.64 -5.87
CA GLU A 74 -15.61 -12.65 -6.14
C GLU A 74 -15.56 -13.17 -7.57
N ARG A 75 -15.27 -12.30 -8.55
CA ARG A 75 -15.06 -12.70 -9.95
C ARG A 75 -13.95 -13.75 -10.09
N TYR A 76 -12.90 -13.65 -9.29
CA TYR A 76 -11.81 -14.63 -9.25
C TYR A 76 -12.00 -15.73 -8.19
N GLY A 77 -13.18 -15.83 -7.57
CA GLY A 77 -13.52 -16.89 -6.61
C GLY A 77 -12.93 -16.70 -5.21
N TYR A 78 -12.57 -15.46 -4.84
CA TYR A 78 -12.00 -15.13 -3.54
C TYR A 78 -12.90 -14.23 -2.71
N THR A 79 -12.79 -14.35 -1.40
CA THR A 79 -13.22 -13.32 -0.44
C THR A 79 -11.98 -12.58 0.07
N HIS A 80 -12.14 -11.38 0.64
CA HIS A 80 -11.03 -10.64 1.25
C HIS A 80 -10.28 -11.47 2.30
N GLU A 81 -11.02 -12.14 3.18
CA GLU A 81 -10.44 -12.97 4.24
C GLU A 81 -9.67 -14.16 3.66
N ARG A 82 -10.25 -14.84 2.66
CA ARG A 82 -9.60 -15.96 1.99
C ARG A 82 -8.34 -15.53 1.26
N ALA A 83 -8.41 -14.47 0.44
CA ALA A 83 -7.26 -13.93 -0.29
C ALA A 83 -6.15 -13.48 0.67
N SER A 84 -6.51 -12.87 1.81
CA SER A 84 -5.55 -12.50 2.86
C SER A 84 -4.87 -13.73 3.47
N ARG A 85 -5.65 -14.73 3.91
CA ARG A 85 -5.14 -15.95 4.54
C ARG A 85 -4.26 -16.79 3.61
N GLU A 86 -4.59 -16.80 2.33
CA GLU A 86 -3.84 -17.52 1.29
C GLU A 86 -2.64 -16.72 0.74
N GLY A 87 -2.35 -15.52 1.29
CA GLY A 87 -1.22 -14.71 0.85
C GLY A 87 -1.34 -14.24 -0.60
N ARG A 88 -2.57 -13.97 -1.04
CA ARG A 88 -2.88 -13.50 -2.41
C ARG A 88 -3.08 -12.00 -2.50
N LEU A 89 -3.30 -11.31 -1.38
CA LEU A 89 -3.36 -9.86 -1.40
C LEU A 89 -1.93 -9.31 -1.42
N VAL A 90 -1.69 -8.39 -2.34
CA VAL A 90 -0.42 -7.69 -2.52
C VAL A 90 -0.68 -6.21 -2.40
N ARG A 91 0.03 -5.53 -1.51
CA ARG A 91 0.06 -4.07 -1.47
C ARG A 91 1.14 -3.59 -2.42
N VAL A 92 0.76 -2.78 -3.38
CA VAL A 92 1.68 -2.09 -4.28
C VAL A 92 1.75 -0.65 -3.82
N GLU A 93 2.94 -0.23 -3.38
CA GLU A 93 3.24 1.13 -2.96
C GLU A 93 4.10 1.80 -4.02
N ARG A 94 3.71 3.00 -4.46
CA ARG A 94 4.54 3.80 -5.34
C ARG A 94 5.60 4.50 -4.51
N MET A 95 6.84 4.21 -4.84
CA MET A 95 8.04 4.75 -4.21
C MET A 95 8.65 5.82 -5.11
N LYS A 96 9.40 6.73 -4.48
CA LYS A 96 10.26 7.69 -5.17
C LYS A 96 11.67 7.63 -4.62
N CYS A 97 12.65 7.67 -5.51
CA CYS A 97 14.04 7.85 -5.12
C CYS A 97 14.32 9.32 -4.87
N MET A 98 14.78 9.64 -3.66
CA MET A 98 15.13 10.99 -3.24
C MET A 98 16.41 11.51 -3.90
N ALA A 99 17.29 10.61 -4.37
CA ALA A 99 18.53 10.98 -5.03
C ALA A 99 18.34 11.35 -6.51
N CYS A 100 17.56 10.57 -7.27
CA CYS A 100 17.43 10.75 -8.73
C CYS A 100 16.02 11.12 -9.20
N GLY A 101 15.03 11.19 -8.31
CA GLY A 101 13.64 11.56 -8.63
C GLY A 101 12.85 10.48 -9.36
N THR A 102 13.40 9.26 -9.49
CA THR A 102 12.72 8.17 -10.21
C THR A 102 11.58 7.60 -9.37
N PHE A 103 10.42 7.45 -9.98
CA PHE A 103 9.27 6.75 -9.41
C PHE A 103 9.31 5.28 -9.82
N PHE A 104 8.96 4.39 -8.89
CA PHE A 104 8.89 2.94 -9.13
C PHE A 104 7.91 2.31 -8.14
N GLU A 105 7.60 1.03 -8.32
CA GLU A 105 6.68 0.31 -7.44
C GLU A 105 7.40 -0.66 -6.53
N ARG A 106 7.00 -0.68 -5.27
CA ARG A 106 7.39 -1.69 -4.30
C ARG A 106 6.18 -2.54 -3.97
N LYS A 107 6.38 -3.85 -3.99
CA LYS A 107 5.31 -4.81 -3.72
C LYS A 107 5.59 -5.55 -2.43
N GLN A 108 4.54 -5.85 -1.70
CA GLN A 108 4.64 -6.62 -0.47
C GLN A 108 3.36 -7.41 -0.27
N LEU A 109 3.48 -8.63 0.25
CA LEU A 109 2.31 -9.39 0.68
C LEU A 109 1.56 -8.58 1.73
N TYR A 110 0.28 -8.38 1.45
CA TYR A 110 -0.64 -7.70 2.34
C TYR A 110 -1.50 -8.73 3.05
N PHE A 111 -1.71 -8.51 4.34
CA PHE A 111 -2.63 -9.31 5.11
C PHE A 111 -3.57 -8.38 5.82
N LEU A 112 -4.85 -8.62 5.59
CA LEU A 112 -5.90 -7.99 6.33
C LEU A 112 -5.85 -8.57 7.76
N PRO A 113 -5.46 -7.79 8.78
CA PRO A 113 -5.52 -8.26 10.16
C PRO A 113 -6.98 -8.68 10.41
N GLY A 114 -7.18 -9.94 10.78
CA GLY A 114 -8.52 -10.49 11.00
C GLY A 114 -9.21 -9.75 12.13
N GLY A 115 -10.01 -8.73 11.78
CA GLY A 115 -10.69 -7.81 12.69
C GLY A 115 -9.73 -6.88 13.43
N CYS A 116 -9.97 -5.57 13.38
CA CYS A 116 -9.41 -4.63 14.36
C CYS A 116 -10.10 -4.76 15.74
N GLU A 117 -11.18 -5.53 15.81
CA GLU A 117 -12.04 -5.68 16.99
C GLU A 117 -11.30 -6.23 18.22
N PRO A 118 -10.43 -7.26 18.11
CA PRO A 118 -9.74 -7.79 19.28
C PRO A 118 -8.69 -6.81 19.82
N SER A 119 -7.97 -6.10 18.93
CA SER A 119 -6.99 -5.11 19.36
C SER A 119 -7.68 -3.91 20.00
N LEU A 120 -8.80 -3.43 19.43
CA LEU A 120 -9.57 -2.31 19.97
C LEU A 120 -10.15 -2.60 21.36
N ALA A 121 -10.59 -3.84 21.62
CA ALA A 121 -11.13 -4.25 22.91
C ALA A 121 -10.04 -4.45 23.99
N SER A 122 -8.82 -4.86 23.60
CA SER A 122 -7.76 -5.23 24.54
C SER A 122 -7.30 -4.09 25.47
N GLY A 123 -7.15 -2.87 24.94
CA GLY A 123 -6.72 -1.70 25.72
C GLY A 123 -7.72 -1.30 26.80
N PRO A 124 -9.00 -1.03 26.45
CA PRO A 124 -10.04 -0.72 27.41
C PRO A 124 -10.24 -1.82 28.46
N LEU A 125 -10.16 -3.09 28.06
CA LEU A 125 -10.28 -4.22 28.98
C LEU A 125 -9.16 -4.19 30.04
N VAL A 126 -7.91 -4.02 29.63
CA VAL A 126 -6.77 -3.93 30.56
C VAL A 126 -6.83 -2.69 31.44
N GLY A 127 -7.24 -1.54 30.89
CA GLY A 127 -7.46 -0.32 31.66
C GLY A 127 -8.54 -0.51 32.73
N LEU A 128 -9.67 -1.11 32.36
CA LEU A 128 -10.78 -1.39 33.27
C LEU A 128 -10.35 -2.35 34.39
N ILE A 129 -9.69 -3.46 34.05
CA ILE A 129 -9.15 -4.42 35.03
C ILE A 129 -8.18 -3.72 35.99
N SER A 130 -7.27 -2.90 35.47
CA SER A 130 -6.29 -2.17 36.29
C SER A 130 -6.97 -1.21 37.27
N TRP A 131 -8.01 -0.51 36.83
CA TRP A 131 -8.79 0.38 37.69
C TRP A 131 -9.53 -0.37 38.80
N PHE A 132 -10.18 -1.51 38.49
CA PHE A 132 -10.82 -2.37 39.49
C PHE A 132 -9.84 -2.94 40.51
N LEU A 133 -8.57 -3.12 40.13
CA LEU A 133 -7.48 -3.55 41.03
C LEU A 133 -6.91 -2.40 41.89
N GLY A 134 -7.49 -1.20 41.83
CA GLY A 134 -7.13 -0.06 42.69
C GLY A 134 -6.07 0.88 42.09
N ALA A 135 -5.73 0.74 40.81
CA ALA A 135 -4.85 1.69 40.15
C ALA A 135 -5.53 3.07 40.05
N PRO A 136 -4.78 4.19 40.21
CA PRO A 136 -5.32 5.51 39.91
C PRO A 136 -5.68 5.61 38.43
N ILE A 137 -6.71 6.41 38.12
CA ILE A 137 -7.31 6.50 36.77
C ILE A 137 -6.26 6.77 35.68
N TRP A 138 -5.29 7.66 35.93
CA TRP A 138 -4.24 7.96 34.95
C TRP A 138 -3.38 6.74 34.63
N ALA A 139 -3.05 5.90 35.61
CA ALA A 139 -2.24 4.70 35.41
C ALA A 139 -3.03 3.63 34.63
N ALA A 140 -4.33 3.49 34.91
CA ALA A 140 -5.22 2.62 34.15
C ALA A 140 -5.34 3.05 32.68
N VAL A 141 -5.48 4.37 32.42
CA VAL A 141 -5.51 4.92 31.06
C VAL A 141 -4.19 4.70 30.33
N VAL A 142 -3.06 5.05 30.94
CA VAL A 142 -1.73 4.86 30.32
C VAL A 142 -1.46 3.39 30.06
N GLY A 143 -1.77 2.51 31.02
CA GLY A 143 -1.64 1.06 30.86
C GLY A 143 -2.47 0.53 29.69
N GLY A 144 -3.75 0.89 29.60
CA GLY A 144 -4.61 0.50 28.50
C GLY A 144 -4.11 0.96 27.13
N VAL A 145 -3.62 2.21 27.02
CA VAL A 145 -3.03 2.73 25.77
C VAL A 145 -1.77 1.97 25.39
N LEU A 146 -0.85 1.72 26.33
CA LEU A 146 0.38 0.97 26.07
C LEU A 146 0.08 -0.46 25.65
N THR A 147 -0.87 -1.13 26.29
CA THR A 147 -1.32 -2.47 25.88
C THR A 147 -1.89 -2.45 24.47
N PHE A 148 -2.74 -1.49 24.13
CA PHE A 148 -3.30 -1.36 22.78
C PHE A 148 -2.20 -1.21 21.71
N LEU A 149 -1.24 -0.32 21.94
CA LEU A 149 -0.10 -0.12 21.03
C LEU A 149 0.76 -1.38 20.91
N LEU A 150 1.01 -2.08 22.03
CA LEU A 150 1.75 -3.33 22.05
C LEU A 150 1.03 -4.43 21.25
N VAL A 151 -0.28 -4.58 21.41
CA VAL A 151 -1.06 -5.59 20.69
C VAL A 151 -1.06 -5.31 19.19
N ILE A 152 -1.25 -4.06 18.76
CA ILE A 152 -1.20 -3.70 17.33
C ILE A 152 0.17 -4.01 16.73
N THR A 153 1.24 -3.54 17.37
CA THR A 153 2.61 -3.76 16.87
C THR A 153 2.96 -5.25 16.84
N LEU A 154 2.56 -6.01 17.85
CA LEU A 154 2.77 -7.45 17.90
C LEU A 154 1.99 -8.19 16.80
N VAL A 155 0.72 -7.83 16.57
CA VAL A 155 -0.10 -8.42 15.49
C VAL A 155 0.49 -8.12 14.12
N GLU A 156 0.92 -6.88 13.87
CA GLU A 156 1.58 -6.52 12.60
C GLU A 156 2.89 -7.31 12.41
N TRP A 157 3.71 -7.41 13.45
CA TRP A 157 4.97 -8.15 13.40
C TRP A 157 4.74 -9.65 13.16
N MET A 158 3.83 -10.27 13.92
CA MET A 158 3.46 -11.68 13.75
C MET A 158 2.90 -11.95 12.36
N THR A 159 2.05 -11.06 11.85
CA THR A 159 1.50 -11.15 10.50
C THR A 159 2.59 -11.12 9.44
N LYS A 160 3.49 -10.14 9.49
CA LYS A 160 4.62 -10.04 8.54
C LYS A 160 5.48 -11.29 8.59
N ARG A 161 5.84 -11.75 9.78
CA ARG A 161 6.66 -12.94 9.98
C ARG A 161 5.97 -14.21 9.48
N ARG A 162 4.68 -14.37 9.79
CA ARG A 162 3.87 -15.50 9.35
C ARG A 162 3.77 -15.55 7.84
N ASN A 163 3.51 -14.43 7.18
CA ASN A 163 3.37 -14.40 5.72
C ASN A 163 4.70 -14.73 5.02
N ALA A 164 5.80 -14.18 5.51
CA ALA A 164 7.13 -14.51 5.00
C ALA A 164 7.46 -16.01 5.18
N GLY A 165 6.98 -16.64 6.26
CA GLY A 165 7.18 -18.07 6.51
C GLY A 165 6.24 -19.00 5.73
N LEU A 166 4.96 -18.63 5.55
CA LEU A 166 3.97 -19.46 4.86
C LEU A 166 4.06 -19.36 3.33
N PHE A 167 4.46 -18.20 2.80
CA PHE A 167 4.51 -17.95 1.36
C PHE A 167 5.89 -17.43 0.92
N PRO A 168 6.98 -18.18 1.19
CA PRO A 168 8.34 -17.70 0.94
C PRO A 168 8.62 -17.44 -0.55
N GLU A 169 8.09 -18.28 -1.44
CA GLU A 169 8.29 -18.14 -2.90
C GLU A 169 7.66 -16.85 -3.43
N ARG A 170 6.38 -16.61 -3.12
CA ARG A 170 5.68 -15.36 -3.49
C ARG A 170 6.32 -14.14 -2.84
N ALA A 171 6.73 -14.26 -1.58
CA ALA A 171 7.42 -13.17 -0.89
C ALA A 171 8.75 -12.84 -1.58
N ALA A 172 9.50 -13.84 -2.05
CA ALA A 172 10.74 -13.64 -2.79
C ALA A 172 10.50 -13.03 -4.18
N GLU A 173 9.46 -13.46 -4.90
CA GLU A 173 9.09 -12.88 -6.20
C GLU A 173 8.60 -11.43 -6.09
N LEU A 174 7.92 -11.11 -4.99
CA LEU A 174 7.44 -9.76 -4.68
C LEU A 174 8.52 -8.87 -4.04
N ALA A 175 9.58 -9.46 -3.48
CA ALA A 175 10.74 -8.76 -2.95
C ALA A 175 11.56 -8.19 -4.12
N GLY A 176 11.00 -7.19 -4.78
CA GLY A 176 11.73 -6.36 -5.74
C GLY A 176 12.90 -5.64 -5.06
N ASP A 177 13.67 -4.92 -5.87
CA ASP A 177 14.85 -4.22 -5.39
C ASP A 177 14.54 -3.30 -4.20
N VAL A 178 15.36 -3.42 -3.14
CA VAL A 178 15.29 -2.53 -1.97
C VAL A 178 15.78 -1.13 -2.34
N ASP A 179 16.59 -1.04 -3.40
CA ASP A 179 17.21 0.19 -3.87
C ASP A 179 16.53 0.72 -5.13
N CYS A 180 16.79 1.97 -5.47
CA CYS A 180 16.27 2.56 -6.69
C CYS A 180 16.76 1.79 -7.94
N PRO A 181 15.86 1.34 -8.84
CA PRO A 181 16.26 0.56 -10.03
C PRO A 181 17.11 1.35 -11.03
N LYS A 182 17.09 2.68 -10.97
CA LYS A 182 17.86 3.55 -11.88
C LYS A 182 19.25 3.92 -11.36
N CYS A 183 19.39 4.16 -10.07
CA CYS A 183 20.62 4.72 -9.49
C CYS A 183 21.17 3.96 -8.28
N GLN A 184 20.51 2.86 -7.88
CA GLN A 184 20.87 2.00 -6.75
C GLN A 184 20.97 2.73 -5.40
N SER A 185 20.40 3.94 -5.28
CA SER A 185 20.33 4.63 -4.00
C SER A 185 19.28 3.98 -3.10
N ALA A 186 19.68 3.71 -1.85
CA ALA A 186 18.78 3.30 -0.76
C ALA A 186 17.92 4.47 -0.22
N ASN A 187 18.16 5.71 -0.65
CA ASN A 187 17.38 6.87 -0.22
C ASN A 187 16.06 6.92 -0.99
N ILE A 188 15.12 6.07 -0.58
CA ILE A 188 13.80 5.91 -1.17
C ILE A 188 12.73 6.25 -0.14
N ALA A 189 11.64 6.86 -0.60
CA ALA A 189 10.51 7.23 0.23
C ALA A 189 9.20 6.85 -0.47
N PRO A 190 8.13 6.53 0.27
CA PRO A 190 6.80 6.42 -0.34
C PRO A 190 6.40 7.76 -0.95
N VAL A 191 5.60 7.72 -2.02
CA VAL A 191 5.09 8.95 -2.60
C VAL A 191 4.02 9.56 -1.69
N ASP A 192 4.37 10.67 -1.06
CA ASP A 192 3.48 11.55 -0.31
C ASP A 192 3.59 12.99 -0.84
N ASN A 193 2.53 13.79 -0.64
CA ASN A 193 2.42 15.18 -1.06
C ASN A 193 3.33 16.14 -0.30
N ARG A 194 3.91 15.72 0.83
CA ARG A 194 4.73 16.56 1.71
C ARG A 194 6.20 16.64 1.34
N VAL A 195 6.67 15.74 0.48
CA VAL A 195 8.12 15.55 0.27
C VAL A 195 8.52 16.10 -1.09
N ALA A 196 9.32 17.16 -1.08
CA ALA A 196 9.93 17.72 -2.28
C ALA A 196 10.96 16.74 -2.89
N VAL A 197 10.88 16.50 -4.19
CA VAL A 197 11.78 15.58 -4.92
C VAL A 197 12.31 16.26 -6.18
N PRO A 198 13.57 16.00 -6.57
CA PRO A 198 14.11 16.59 -7.79
C PRO A 198 13.36 16.08 -9.02
N CYS A 199 13.12 16.96 -9.99
CA CYS A 199 12.52 16.58 -11.26
C CYS A 199 13.42 15.58 -12.01
N PRO A 200 12.91 14.41 -12.45
CA PRO A 200 13.73 13.43 -13.16
C PRO A 200 14.21 13.93 -14.53
N LYS A 201 13.55 14.95 -15.11
CA LYS A 201 13.89 15.55 -16.40
C LYS A 201 14.98 16.62 -16.27
N CYS A 202 14.77 17.66 -15.46
CA CYS A 202 15.71 18.79 -15.36
C CYS A 202 16.62 18.77 -14.12
N ARG A 203 16.30 18.01 -13.07
CA ARG A 203 17.02 17.92 -11.77
C ARG A 203 17.18 19.21 -10.96
N GLU A 204 16.85 20.37 -11.53
CA GLU A 204 17.04 21.68 -10.87
C GLU A 204 15.87 22.10 -9.99
N ALA A 205 14.66 21.61 -10.28
CA ALA A 205 13.45 22.01 -9.58
C ALA A 205 12.80 20.85 -8.83
N THR A 206 12.12 21.18 -7.74
CA THR A 206 11.31 20.23 -6.98
C THR A 206 9.99 19.97 -7.68
N LEU A 207 9.59 18.71 -7.79
CA LEU A 207 8.26 18.31 -8.24
C LEU A 207 7.23 18.70 -7.19
N ALA A 208 6.17 19.38 -7.63
CA ALA A 208 4.94 19.52 -6.88
C ALA A 208 4.09 18.28 -7.12
N ILE A 209 3.64 17.63 -6.04
CA ILE A 209 2.71 16.50 -6.12
C ILE A 209 1.32 17.04 -5.79
N GLU A 210 0.46 17.07 -6.79
CA GLU A 210 -0.90 17.58 -6.68
C GLU A 210 -1.89 16.41 -6.59
N THR A 211 -2.89 16.55 -5.73
CA THR A 211 -4.02 15.62 -5.70
C THR A 211 -5.01 16.03 -6.77
N VAL A 212 -5.22 15.16 -7.76
CA VAL A 212 -6.08 15.45 -8.92
C VAL A 212 -7.49 14.87 -8.73
N GLY A 213 -7.64 13.88 -7.85
CA GLY A 213 -8.93 13.29 -7.56
C GLY A 213 -8.90 12.29 -6.39
N ILE A 214 -10.09 11.79 -6.07
CA ILE A 214 -10.32 10.71 -5.12
C ILE A 214 -11.16 9.66 -5.86
N SER A 215 -10.70 8.41 -5.84
CA SER A 215 -11.43 7.24 -6.32
C SER A 215 -11.95 6.37 -5.19
#